data_AF-A0A7C1CRR9-F1
#
_entry.id   AF-A0A7C1CRR9-F1
#
_cell.length_a   1.000
_cell.length_b   1.000
_cell.length_c   1.000
_cell.angle_alpha   90.00
_cell.angle_beta   90.00
_cell.angle_gamma   90.00
#
_symmetry.space_group_name_H-M   'P 1'
#
loop_
_entity.id
_entity.type
_entity.pdbx_description
1 polymer ?
#
loop_
_entity_poly.entity_id
_entity_poly.type
_entity_poly.pdbx_seq_one_letter_code
_entity_poly.pdbx_strand_id
1 'polypeptide(L)'
;MLIALVGISFTLFFAFWAYSIKRRLNVKLEKQVEIRTQELNLSREHYQRLFEHSPVAMLELDLSLLSNYVNSIGIPLDSMDQVDRNFSNDMVREGIKFIKVVNVNKAALKLLGFENKSDAVKNYAKNQLRGITRNIPGNL
;
A
#
# COMPACT_ATOMS: atom_id res chain seq x y z
N MET A 1 -3.60 -55.92 37.33
CA MET A 1 -3.53 -55.77 35.85
C MET A 1 -4.73 -55.06 35.24
N LEU A 2 -5.97 -55.39 35.62
CA LEU A 2 -7.19 -54.81 35.04
C LEU A 2 -7.25 -53.26 35.11
N ILE A 3 -6.88 -52.67 36.25
CA ILE A 3 -6.91 -51.22 36.48
C ILE A 3 -5.97 -50.47 35.53
N ALA A 4 -4.77 -50.99 35.29
CA ALA A 4 -3.80 -50.40 34.36
C ALA A 4 -4.31 -50.45 32.91
N LEU A 5 -5.01 -51.53 32.55
CA LEU A 5 -5.57 -51.74 31.22
C LEU A 5 -6.73 -50.77 30.94
N VAL A 6 -7.57 -50.51 31.95
CA VAL A 6 -8.63 -49.48 31.89
C VAL A 6 -8.01 -48.08 31.77
N GLY A 7 -6.96 -47.77 32.53
CA GLY A 7 -6.25 -46.50 32.43
C GLY A 7 -5.68 -46.24 31.04
N ILE A 8 -5.01 -47.23 30.43
CA ILE A 8 -4.46 -47.14 29.07
C ILE A 8 -5.57 -46.99 28.02
N SER A 9 -6.68 -47.70 28.17
CA SER A 9 -7.82 -47.56 27.26
C SER A 9 -8.41 -46.15 27.31
N PHE A 10 -8.52 -45.59 28.51
CA PHE A 10 -9.01 -44.22 28.71
C PHE A 10 -8.06 -43.19 28.10
N THR A 11 -6.74 -43.30 28.31
CA THR A 11 -5.78 -42.36 27.70
C THR A 11 -5.79 -42.42 26.18
N LEU A 12 -5.89 -43.62 25.59
CA LEU A 12 -6.02 -43.79 24.14
C LEU A 12 -7.32 -43.17 23.60
N PHE A 13 -8.44 -43.34 24.32
CA PHE A 13 -9.71 -42.73 23.95
C PHE A 13 -9.62 -41.18 23.97
N PHE A 14 -9.05 -40.60 25.03
CA PHE A 14 -8.85 -39.15 25.12
C PHE A 14 -7.88 -38.63 24.05
N ALA A 15 -6.79 -39.35 23.77
CA ALA A 15 -5.85 -38.99 22.72
C ALA A 15 -6.52 -39.01 21.33
N PHE A 16 -7.30 -40.05 21.03
CA PHE A 16 -8.06 -40.15 19.80
C PHE A 16 -9.10 -39.03 19.67
N TRP A 17 -9.82 -38.74 20.76
CA TRP A 17 -10.82 -37.67 20.80
C TRP A 17 -10.18 -36.30 20.58
N ALA A 18 -9.08 -35.98 21.28
CA ALA A 18 -8.34 -34.74 21.11
C ALA A 18 -7.78 -34.59 19.68
N TYR A 19 -7.23 -35.67 19.11
CA TYR A 19 -6.76 -35.69 17.73
C TYR A 19 -7.88 -35.41 16.73
N SER A 20 -9.05 -36.04 16.92
CA SER A 20 -10.23 -35.82 16.08
C SER A 20 -10.70 -34.37 16.11
N ILE A 21 -10.74 -33.74 17.29
CA ILE A 21 -11.07 -32.32 17.45
C ILE A 21 -10.05 -31.44 16.73
N LYS A 22 -8.75 -31.66 16.98
CA LYS A 22 -7.67 -30.88 16.35
C LYS A 22 -7.75 -30.94 14.82
N ARG A 23 -7.98 -32.14 14.27
CA ARG A 23 -8.11 -32.32 12.82
C ARG A 23 -9.28 -31.51 12.25
N ARG A 24 -10.45 -31.52 12.90
CA ARG A 24 -11.61 -30.72 12.48
C ARG A 24 -11.33 -29.23 12.54
N LEU A 25 -10.64 -28.77 13.58
CA LEU A 25 -10.24 -27.36 13.71
C LEU A 25 -9.27 -26.94 12.60
N ASN A 26 -8.29 -27.78 12.28
CA ASN A 26 -7.32 -27.47 11.23
C ASN A 26 -8.00 -27.31 9.86
N VAL A 27 -8.91 -28.23 9.51
CA VAL A 27 -9.68 -28.15 8.25
C VAL A 27 -10.58 -26.91 8.22
N LYS A 28 -11.22 -26.56 9.35
CA LYS A 28 -12.01 -25.33 9.44
C LYS A 28 -11.14 -24.09 9.26
N LEU A 29 -9.95 -24.08 9.85
CA LEU A 29 -9.01 -22.98 9.75
C LEU A 29 -8.51 -22.81 8.31
N GLU A 30 -8.10 -23.89 7.66
CA GLU A 30 -7.71 -23.90 6.24
C GLU A 30 -8.82 -23.34 5.36
N LYS A 31 -10.07 -23.78 5.57
CA LYS A 31 -11.23 -23.27 4.85
C LYS A 31 -11.48 -21.78 5.11
N GLN A 32 -11.30 -21.32 6.35
CA GLN A 32 -11.43 -19.89 6.67
C GLN A 32 -10.35 -19.06 5.99
N VAL A 33 -9.10 -19.52 5.99
CA VAL A 33 -8.01 -18.84 5.29
C VAL A 33 -8.34 -18.75 3.80
N GLU A 34 -8.76 -19.85 3.18
CA GLU A 34 -9.15 -19.87 1.76
C GLU A 34 -10.26 -18.86 1.45
N ILE A 35 -11.35 -18.86 2.23
CA ILE A 35 -12.46 -17.91 2.05
C ILE A 35 -11.96 -16.47 2.19
N ARG A 36 -11.16 -16.17 3.23
CA ARG A 36 -10.62 -14.81 3.44
C ARG A 36 -9.67 -14.40 2.32
N THR A 37 -8.84 -15.30 1.82
CA THR A 37 -7.97 -15.04 0.68
C THR A 37 -8.79 -14.74 -0.58
N GLN A 38 -9.86 -15.49 -0.82
CA GLN A 38 -10.79 -15.23 -1.93
C GLN A 38 -11.49 -13.88 -1.78
N GLU A 39 -12.03 -13.55 -0.60
CA GLU A 39 -12.65 -12.25 -0.32
C GLU A 39 -11.66 -11.09 -0.55
N LEU A 40 -10.42 -11.23 -0.09
CA LEU A 40 -9.37 -10.23 -0.30
C LEU A 40 -9.03 -10.06 -1.78
N ASN A 41 -8.97 -11.15 -2.54
CA ASN A 41 -8.69 -11.08 -3.97
C ASN A 41 -9.84 -10.42 -4.74
N LEU A 42 -11.10 -10.79 -4.46
CA LEU A 42 -12.27 -10.17 -5.09
C LEU A 42 -12.36 -8.67 -4.77
N SER A 43 -12.10 -8.31 -3.52
CA SER A 43 -12.05 -6.92 -3.08
C SER A 43 -10.92 -6.15 -3.79
N ARG A 44 -9.72 -6.73 -3.86
CA ARG A 44 -8.58 -6.15 -4.59
C ARG A 44 -8.92 -5.92 -6.06
N GLU A 45 -9.47 -6.92 -6.75
CA GLU A 45 -9.87 -6.80 -8.16
C GLU A 45 -10.96 -5.74 -8.37
N HIS A 46 -11.90 -5.62 -7.43
CA HIS A 46 -12.92 -4.58 -7.47
C HIS A 46 -12.29 -3.18 -7.38
N TYR A 47 -11.43 -2.94 -6.40
CA TYR A 47 -10.74 -1.65 -6.25
C TYR A 47 -9.79 -1.35 -7.42
N GLN A 48 -9.07 -2.35 -7.92
CA GLN A 48 -8.23 -2.19 -9.11
C GLN A 48 -9.06 -1.77 -10.32
N ARG A 49 -10.24 -2.37 -10.52
CA ARG A 49 -11.14 -1.95 -11.61
C ARG A 49 -11.67 -0.54 -11.42
N LEU A 50 -12.09 -0.17 -10.20
CA LEU A 50 -12.55 1.20 -9.91
C LEU A 50 -11.46 2.23 -10.19
N PHE A 51 -10.24 1.98 -9.73
CA PHE A 51 -9.09 2.84 -10.00
C PHE A 51 -8.82 2.95 -11.51
N GLU A 52 -8.71 1.81 -12.20
CA GLU A 52 -8.29 1.74 -13.59
C GLU A 52 -9.30 2.37 -14.56
N HIS A 53 -10.60 2.21 -14.27
CA HIS A 53 -11.70 2.67 -15.10
C HIS A 53 -12.34 3.97 -14.60
N SER A 54 -11.79 4.57 -13.54
CA SER A 54 -12.21 5.91 -13.11
C SER A 54 -12.01 6.93 -14.24
N PRO A 55 -13.01 7.80 -14.51
CA PRO A 55 -12.86 8.88 -15.49
C PRO A 55 -11.93 10.00 -14.99
N VAL A 56 -11.63 10.04 -13.69
CA VAL A 56 -10.74 11.03 -13.08
C VAL A 56 -9.30 10.54 -13.19
N ALA A 57 -8.37 11.42 -13.61
CA ALA A 57 -6.96 11.10 -13.64
C ALA A 57 -6.42 10.89 -12.21
N MET A 58 -5.89 9.69 -11.93
CA MET A 58 -5.41 9.31 -10.61
C MET A 58 -3.97 8.78 -10.67
N LEU A 59 -3.20 9.15 -9.65
CA LEU A 59 -1.83 8.72 -9.41
C LEU A 59 -1.76 8.10 -8.02
N GLU A 60 -1.09 6.96 -7.90
CA GLU A 60 -0.75 6.37 -6.61
C GLU A 60 0.70 6.75 -6.28
N LEU A 61 0.93 7.25 -5.07
CA LEU A 61 2.21 7.81 -4.65
C LEU A 61 2.76 7.05 -3.45
N ASP A 62 4.05 6.76 -3.47
CA ASP A 62 4.82 6.41 -2.30
C ASP A 62 5.53 7.67 -1.78
N LEU A 63 5.15 8.09 -0.58
CA LEU A 63 5.62 9.30 0.09
C LEU A 63 6.52 8.97 1.28
N SER A 64 6.92 7.71 1.46
CA SER A 64 7.68 7.27 2.63
C SER A 64 9.03 7.99 2.72
N LEU A 65 9.73 8.13 1.59
CA LEU A 65 11.01 8.84 1.53
C LEU A 65 10.85 10.35 1.73
N LEU A 66 9.77 10.95 1.19
CA LEU A 66 9.45 12.35 1.43
C LEU A 66 9.19 12.58 2.92
N SER A 67 8.42 11.71 3.57
CA SER A 67 8.15 11.83 5.01
C SER A 67 9.42 11.74 5.83
N ASN A 68 10.33 10.81 5.50
CA ASN A 68 11.62 10.70 6.18
C ASN A 68 12.48 11.95 5.98
N TYR A 69 12.51 12.48 4.76
CA TYR A 69 13.22 13.73 4.46
C TYR A 69 12.66 14.87 5.30
N VAL A 70 11.35 15.09 5.29
CA VAL A 70 10.69 16.16 6.06
C VAL A 70 10.97 16.02 7.56
N ASN A 71 10.88 14.80 8.10
CA ASN A 71 11.18 14.53 9.51
C ASN A 71 12.66 14.77 9.86
N SER A 72 13.59 14.53 8.92
CA SER A 72 15.03 14.74 9.14
C SER A 72 15.42 16.22 9.24
N ILE A 73 14.60 17.11 8.69
CA ILE A 73 14.85 18.56 8.72
C ILE A 73 14.56 19.13 10.11
N GLY A 74 13.72 18.48 10.91
CA GLY A 74 13.45 18.87 12.30
C GLY A 74 12.66 20.18 12.44
N ILE A 75 11.98 20.63 11.37
CA ILE A 75 11.08 21.79 11.43
C ILE A 75 9.71 21.34 11.95
N PRO A 76 9.19 21.95 13.03
CA PRO A 76 7.83 21.72 13.49
C PRO A 76 6.84 22.14 12.39
N LEU A 77 5.98 21.20 11.97
CA LEU A 77 4.94 21.43 10.94
C LEU A 77 3.61 21.89 11.55
N ASP A 78 3.65 22.31 12.80
CA ASP A 78 2.49 22.51 13.68
C ASP A 78 1.66 23.73 13.26
N SER A 79 2.18 24.58 12.37
CA SER A 79 1.49 25.74 11.81
C SER A 79 2.00 26.09 10.42
N MET A 80 1.09 26.52 9.54
CA MET A 80 1.41 26.93 8.16
C MET A 80 2.47 28.05 8.10
N ASP A 81 2.41 29.00 9.05
CA ASP A 81 3.36 30.11 9.15
C ASP A 81 4.81 29.67 9.40
N GLN A 82 5.02 28.54 10.07
CA GLN A 82 6.36 27.98 10.30
C GLN A 82 6.89 27.27 9.05
N VAL A 83 6.00 26.69 8.24
CA VAL A 83 6.38 26.10 6.95
C VAL A 83 6.86 27.21 6.01
N ASP A 84 6.10 28.28 5.83
CA ASP A 84 6.47 29.36 4.90
C ASP A 84 7.77 30.09 5.29
N ARG A 85 8.06 30.20 6.60
CA ARG A 85 9.30 30.83 7.07
C ARG A 85 10.52 29.93 7.03
N ASN A 86 10.34 28.62 7.21
CA ASN A 86 11.45 27.69 7.43
C ASN A 86 11.71 26.74 6.25
N PHE A 87 10.75 26.55 5.33
CA PHE A 87 10.95 25.79 4.10
C PHE A 87 11.37 26.70 2.96
N SER A 88 12.63 26.58 2.54
CA SER A 88 13.08 27.22 1.31
C SER A 88 12.53 26.50 0.07
N ASN A 89 12.44 27.22 -1.05
CA ASN A 89 12.11 26.62 -2.35
C ASN A 89 13.07 25.47 -2.73
N ASP A 90 14.32 25.52 -2.28
CA ASP A 90 15.29 24.46 -2.52
C ASP A 90 14.97 23.21 -1.71
N MET A 91 14.54 23.35 -0.47
CA MET A 91 14.11 22.22 0.36
C MET A 91 12.85 21.56 -0.21
N VAL A 92 11.90 22.36 -0.70
CA VAL A 92 10.72 21.83 -1.41
C VAL A 92 11.14 21.08 -2.68
N ARG A 93 12.07 21.65 -3.46
CA ARG A 93 12.58 21.04 -4.70
C ARG A 93 13.31 19.72 -4.43
N GLU A 94 14.10 19.64 -3.36
CA GLU A 94 14.72 18.38 -2.94
C GLU A 94 13.67 17.38 -2.46
N GLY A 95 12.69 17.83 -1.67
CA GLY A 95 11.57 17.01 -1.19
C GLY A 95 10.80 16.33 -2.32
N ILE A 96 10.45 17.07 -3.37
CA ILE A 96 9.70 16.56 -4.53
C ILE A 96 10.41 15.38 -5.20
N LYS A 97 11.75 15.31 -5.18
CA LYS A 97 12.51 14.19 -5.76
C LYS A 97 12.26 12.87 -5.04
N PHE A 98 11.81 12.90 -3.79
CA PHE A 98 11.49 11.71 -3.01
C PHE A 98 10.07 11.19 -3.24
N ILE A 99 9.22 11.92 -3.97
CA ILE A 99 7.88 11.46 -4.35
C ILE A 99 8.00 10.45 -5.48
N LYS A 100 7.56 9.22 -5.23
CA LYS A 100 7.56 8.15 -6.23
C LYS A 100 6.14 7.85 -6.69
N VAL A 101 5.88 7.91 -7.99
CA VAL A 101 4.64 7.35 -8.55
C VAL A 101 4.78 5.84 -8.62
N VAL A 102 3.85 5.11 -8.02
CA VAL A 102 3.84 3.64 -8.03
C VAL A 102 2.80 3.07 -9.00
N ASN A 103 1.76 3.82 -9.32
CA ASN A 103 0.72 3.41 -10.25
C ASN A 103 -0.02 4.63 -10.82
N VAL A 104 -0.62 4.46 -11.99
CA VAL A 104 -1.43 5.47 -12.67
C VAL A 104 -2.62 4.78 -13.34
N ASN A 105 -3.76 5.46 -13.42
CA ASN A 105 -4.91 4.92 -14.14
C ASN A 105 -4.94 5.36 -15.61
N LYS A 106 -5.86 4.81 -16.40
CA LYS A 106 -5.99 5.10 -17.84
C LYS A 106 -6.26 6.58 -18.12
N ALA A 107 -7.09 7.21 -17.29
CA ALA A 107 -7.39 8.64 -17.41
C ALA A 107 -6.12 9.49 -17.23
N ALA A 108 -5.27 9.15 -16.25
CA ALA A 108 -3.99 9.83 -16.03
C ALA A 108 -3.00 9.60 -17.18
N LEU A 109 -2.88 8.37 -17.70
CA LEU A 109 -2.04 8.10 -18.88
C LEU A 109 -2.43 8.98 -20.07
N LYS A 110 -3.73 9.04 -20.36
CA LYS A 110 -4.27 9.86 -21.46
C LYS A 110 -4.06 11.36 -21.23
N LEU A 111 -4.31 11.83 -20.02
CA LEU A 111 -4.18 13.25 -19.67
C LEU A 111 -2.72 13.72 -19.71
N LEU A 112 -1.81 12.90 -19.20
CA LEU A 112 -0.39 13.24 -19.08
C LEU A 112 0.43 12.82 -20.31
N GLY A 113 -0.17 12.11 -21.26
CA GLY A 113 0.45 11.73 -22.53
C GLY A 113 1.51 10.62 -22.40
N PHE A 114 1.34 9.71 -21.44
CA PHE A 114 2.22 8.53 -21.30
C PHE A 114 1.70 7.37 -22.14
N GLU A 115 2.60 6.59 -22.74
CA GLU A 115 2.22 5.45 -23.58
C GLU A 115 1.62 4.31 -22.76
N ASN A 116 2.16 4.08 -21.56
CA ASN A 116 1.78 2.99 -20.69
C ASN A 116 2.17 3.29 -19.23
N LYS A 117 1.70 2.44 -18.30
CA LYS A 117 1.96 2.60 -16.86
C LYS A 117 3.45 2.57 -16.52
N SER A 118 4.24 1.72 -17.18
CA SER A 118 5.67 1.59 -16.90
C SER A 118 6.44 2.84 -17.33
N ASP A 119 6.07 3.43 -18.46
CA ASP A 119 6.58 4.73 -18.91
C ASP A 119 6.23 5.83 -17.90
N ALA A 120 4.96 5.91 -17.49
CA ALA A 120 4.52 6.88 -16.48
C ALA A 120 5.31 6.76 -15.16
N VAL A 121 5.44 5.56 -14.60
CA VAL A 121 6.16 5.34 -13.33
C VAL A 121 7.63 5.72 -13.43
N LYS A 122 8.30 5.45 -14.56
CA LYS A 122 9.72 5.78 -14.76
C LYS A 122 9.97 7.25 -15.07
N ASN A 123 9.08 7.88 -15.85
CA ASN A 123 9.29 9.20 -16.43
C ASN A 123 8.45 10.31 -15.79
N TYR A 124 7.64 10.01 -14.77
CA TYR A 124 6.81 11.02 -14.10
C TYR A 124 7.62 12.23 -13.60
N ALA A 125 8.74 11.98 -12.89
CA ALA A 125 9.61 13.04 -12.39
C ALA A 125 10.17 13.93 -13.51
N LYS A 126 10.46 13.35 -14.68
CA LYS A 126 10.97 14.08 -15.85
C LYS A 126 9.93 15.02 -16.46
N ASN A 127 8.65 14.64 -16.42
CA ASN A 127 7.56 15.43 -16.99
C ASN A 127 7.00 16.50 -16.03
N GLN A 128 7.01 16.26 -14.70
CA GLN A 128 6.69 17.26 -13.67
C GLN A 128 7.57 18.52 -13.79
N LEU A 129 8.86 18.35 -14.09
CA LEU A 129 9.79 19.46 -14.29
C LEU A 129 9.47 20.33 -15.52
N ARG A 130 8.68 19.85 -16.49
CA ARG A 130 8.23 20.62 -17.66
C ARG A 130 6.93 21.39 -17.43
N GLY A 131 6.08 20.91 -16.52
CA GLY A 131 4.81 21.58 -16.15
C GLY A 131 5.01 22.74 -15.19
N ILE A 132 5.85 22.56 -14.16
CA ILE A 132 6.17 23.62 -13.19
C ILE A 132 6.93 24.77 -13.87
N THR A 133 7.83 24.47 -14.82
CA THR A 133 8.59 25.50 -15.57
C THR A 133 7.76 26.29 -16.59
N ARG A 134 6.55 25.85 -16.95
CA ARG A 134 5.65 26.61 -17.83
C ARG A 134 4.72 27.57 -17.08
N ASN A 135 4.54 27.41 -15.77
CA ASN A 135 3.56 28.17 -14.98
C ASN A 135 4.16 29.02 -13.85
N ILE A 136 5.48 29.19 -13.80
CA ILE A 136 6.07 30.33 -13.08
C ILE A 136 6.23 31.45 -14.11
N PRO A 137 5.31 32.43 -14.18
CA PRO A 137 5.58 33.64 -14.94
C PRO A 137 6.87 34.24 -14.38
N GLY A 138 7.85 34.43 -15.26
CA GLY A 138 9.02 35.23 -14.94
C GLY A 138 8.57 36.65 -14.65
N ASN A 139 8.32 36.94 -13.38
CA ASN A 139 8.46 38.25 -12.79
C ASN A 139 8.44 38.12 -11.27
N LEU A 140 9.64 38.21 -10.67
CA LEU A 140 10.00 38.99 -9.48
C LEU A 140 11.52 38.88 -9.32
#